data_AF-A0A962VXF8-F1
#
_entry.id   AF-A0A962VXF8-F1
#
_cell.length_a   1.000
_cell.length_b   1.000
_cell.length_c   1.000
_cell.angle_alpha   90.00
_cell.angle_beta   90.00
_cell.angle_gamma   90.00
#
_symmetry.space_group_name_H-M   'P 1'
#
loop_
_entity.id
_entity.type
_entity.pdbx_description
1 polymer ?
#
loop_
_entity_poly.entity_id
_entity_poly.type
_entity_poly.pdbx_seq_one_letter_code
_entity_poly.pdbx_strand_id
1 'polypeptide(L)'
;MTTYFVTRHPGAVDWAATEGLIVDIQAAHLDPQIIQAGDTVIGTLPIHLAAQVCARGGRYLHLSMEIPEEARGRELTVADLRQFGARLEAYQVIPASAD
;
A
#
# COMPACT_ATOMS: atom_id res chain seq x y z
N MET A 1 -11.48 -12.22 6.93
CA MET A 1 -10.99 -11.27 5.91
C MET A 1 -10.62 -10.00 6.65
N THR A 2 -9.34 -9.70 6.68
CA THR A 2 -8.76 -8.55 7.37
C THR A 2 -8.19 -7.58 6.34
N THR A 3 -8.42 -6.28 6.54
CA THR A 3 -7.85 -5.20 5.73
C THR A 3 -6.69 -4.56 6.47
N TYR A 4 -5.49 -4.74 5.93
CA TYR A 4 -4.26 -4.15 6.43
C TYR A 4 -3.94 -2.87 5.66
N PHE A 5 -3.54 -1.81 6.36
CA PHE A 5 -2.92 -0.63 5.77
C PHE A 5 -1.49 -0.47 6.26
N VAL A 6 -0.54 -0.66 5.35
CA VAL A 6 0.89 -0.70 5.64
C VAL A 6 1.54 0.60 5.20
N THR A 7 1.80 1.49 6.15
CA THR A 7 2.45 2.77 5.89
C THR A 7 3.15 3.29 7.14
N ARG A 8 4.26 4.01 6.92
CA ARG A 8 4.97 4.79 7.95
C ARG A 8 4.74 6.30 7.83
N HIS A 9 4.00 6.73 6.80
CA HIS A 9 3.82 8.14 6.45
C HIS A 9 2.51 8.68 7.04
N PRO A 10 2.57 9.64 7.98
CA PRO A 10 1.38 10.27 8.54
C PRO A 10 0.42 10.81 7.47
N GLY A 11 0.94 11.43 6.41
CA GLY A 11 0.10 11.97 5.34
C GLY A 11 -0.76 10.92 4.63
N ALA A 12 -0.26 9.69 4.50
CA ALA A 12 -1.01 8.58 3.92
C ALA A 12 -2.10 8.06 4.86
N VAL A 13 -1.86 8.11 6.18
CA VAL A 13 -2.85 7.77 7.22
C VAL A 13 -4.00 8.76 7.20
N ASP A 14 -3.68 10.05 7.21
CA ASP A 14 -4.67 11.12 7.19
C ASP A 14 -5.47 11.08 5.88
N TRP A 15 -4.79 10.89 4.75
CA TRP A 15 -5.44 10.74 3.46
C TRP A 15 -6.41 9.56 3.45
N ALA A 16 -5.98 8.37 3.91
CA ALA A 16 -6.82 7.18 3.99
C ALA A 16 -8.08 7.42 4.84
N ALA A 17 -7.95 8.11 5.97
CA ALA A 17 -9.10 8.47 6.81
C ALA A 17 -10.06 9.43 6.08
N THR A 18 -9.54 10.42 5.35
CA THR A 18 -10.37 11.37 4.59
C THR A 18 -11.08 10.75 3.40
N GLU A 19 -10.52 9.70 2.81
CA GLU A 19 -11.13 8.93 1.72
C GLU A 19 -12.07 7.82 2.23
N GLY A 20 -12.23 7.69 3.57
CA GLY A 20 -13.16 6.74 4.19
C GLY A 20 -12.72 5.28 4.10
N LEU A 21 -11.41 5.01 4.01
CA LEU A 21 -10.90 3.65 4.00
C LEU A 21 -11.19 2.96 5.33
N ILE A 22 -11.83 1.79 5.26
CA ILE A 22 -12.04 0.91 6.42
C ILE A 22 -10.81 0.01 6.54
N VAL A 23 -10.06 0.19 7.61
CA VAL A 23 -8.82 -0.54 7.89
C VAL A 23 -8.97 -1.22 9.25
N ASP A 24 -8.75 -2.54 9.29
CA ASP A 24 -8.77 -3.32 10.52
C ASP A 24 -7.42 -3.20 11.27
N ILE A 25 -6.32 -3.22 10.52
CA ILE A 25 -4.96 -3.20 11.06
C ILE A 25 -4.12 -2.17 10.31
N GLN A 26 -3.70 -1.13 11.01
CA GLN A 26 -2.66 -0.21 10.54
C GLN A 26 -1.30 -0.64 11.09
N ALA A 27 -0.30 -0.78 10.22
CA ALA A 27 1.04 -1.18 10.63
C ALA A 27 2.12 -0.45 9.83
N ALA A 28 3.27 -0.18 10.46
CA ALA A 28 4.43 0.40 9.76
C ALA A 28 5.18 -0.64 8.90
N HIS A 29 5.06 -1.93 9.26
CA HIS A 29 5.71 -3.05 8.59
C HIS A 29 4.73 -4.21 8.46
N LEU A 30 4.90 -5.01 7.42
CA LEU A 30 4.15 -6.24 7.23
C LEU A 30 5.08 -7.44 7.35
N ASP A 31 4.75 -8.36 8.26
CA ASP A 31 5.21 -9.73 8.12
C ASP A 31 4.23 -10.45 7.17
N PRO A 32 4.63 -10.78 5.93
CA PRO A 32 3.74 -11.46 4.99
C PRO A 32 3.32 -12.85 5.50
N GLN A 33 3.99 -13.38 6.53
CA GLN A 33 3.64 -14.69 7.11
C GLN A 33 2.27 -14.75 7.76
N ILE A 34 1.70 -13.61 8.15
CA ILE A 34 0.40 -13.53 8.81
C ILE A 34 -0.78 -13.50 7.81
N ILE A 35 -0.50 -13.24 6.53
CA ILE A 35 -1.55 -13.04 5.52
C ILE A 35 -2.27 -14.36 5.21
N GLN A 36 -3.60 -14.31 5.26
CA GLN A 36 -4.50 -15.39 4.89
C GLN A 36 -5.18 -15.11 3.55
N ALA A 37 -5.65 -16.16 2.88
CA ALA A 37 -6.40 -16.02 1.64
C ALA A 37 -7.66 -15.16 1.85
N GLY A 38 -7.88 -14.21 0.96
CA GLY A 38 -8.98 -13.25 1.03
C GLY A 38 -8.68 -11.97 1.81
N ASP A 39 -7.58 -11.90 2.57
CA ASP A 39 -7.15 -10.63 3.19
C ASP A 39 -6.81 -9.58 2.14
N THR A 40 -6.97 -8.30 2.49
CA THR A 40 -6.58 -7.18 1.65
C THR A 40 -5.42 -6.42 2.29
N VAL A 41 -4.37 -6.15 1.55
CA VAL A 41 -3.22 -5.37 1.99
C VAL A 41 -3.11 -4.13 1.13
N ILE A 42 -3.19 -2.97 1.77
CA ILE A 42 -3.12 -1.64 1.16
C ILE A 42 -1.78 -0.99 1.52
N GLY A 43 -1.09 -0.39 0.57
CA GLY A 43 0.09 0.45 0.84
C GLY A 43 1.17 0.38 -0.22
N THR A 44 2.34 0.92 0.09
CA THR A 44 3.53 0.92 -0.78
C THR A 44 4.53 -0.09 -0.24
N LEU A 45 4.40 -1.36 -0.63
CA LEU A 45 5.28 -2.43 -0.15
C LEU A 45 6.54 -2.58 -1.02
N PRO A 46 7.67 -3.00 -0.43
CA PRO A 46 8.74 -3.63 -1.19
C PRO A 46 8.18 -4.72 -2.10
N ILE A 47 8.63 -4.75 -3.36
CA ILE A 47 8.01 -5.59 -4.40
C ILE A 47 7.98 -7.09 -4.04
N HIS A 48 9.02 -7.58 -3.36
CA HIS A 48 9.10 -8.97 -2.90
C HIS A 48 8.07 -9.31 -1.81
N LEU A 49 7.63 -8.34 -1.00
CA LEU A 49 6.55 -8.53 -0.03
C LEU A 49 5.18 -8.52 -0.70
N ALA A 50 4.95 -7.63 -1.66
CA ALA A 50 3.73 -7.62 -2.47
C ALA A 50 3.54 -8.97 -3.21
N ALA A 51 4.62 -9.55 -3.74
CA ALA A 51 4.61 -10.88 -4.33
C ALA A 51 4.18 -11.97 -3.32
N GLN A 52 4.69 -11.91 -2.09
CA GLN A 52 4.32 -12.87 -1.04
C GLN A 52 2.85 -12.74 -0.61
N VAL A 53 2.32 -11.51 -0.54
CA VAL A 53 0.88 -11.26 -0.30
C VAL A 53 0.06 -11.95 -1.39
N CYS A 54 0.39 -11.71 -2.66
CA CYS A 54 -0.32 -12.29 -3.79
C CYS A 54 -0.24 -13.82 -3.79
N ALA A 55 0.95 -14.38 -3.54
CA ALA A 55 1.17 -15.84 -3.49
C ALA A 55 0.36 -16.54 -2.39
N ARG A 56 0.01 -15.83 -1.30
CA ARG A 56 -0.80 -16.32 -0.19
C ARG A 56 -2.31 -16.18 -0.42
N GLY A 57 -2.72 -15.67 -1.58
CA GLY A 57 -4.12 -15.41 -1.90
C GLY A 57 -4.66 -14.12 -1.26
N GLY A 58 -3.78 -13.24 -0.78
CA GLY A 58 -4.15 -11.90 -0.37
C GLY A 58 -4.30 -10.97 -1.57
N ARG A 59 -5.24 -10.04 -1.50
CA ARG A 59 -5.40 -8.95 -2.48
C ARG A 59 -4.45 -7.81 -2.13
N TYR A 60 -3.60 -7.41 -3.06
CA TYR A 60 -2.72 -6.26 -2.89
C TYR A 60 -3.29 -5.02 -3.60
N LEU A 61 -3.42 -3.92 -2.85
CA LEU A 61 -3.76 -2.58 -3.35
C LEU A 61 -2.57 -1.65 -3.10
N HIS A 62 -1.97 -1.14 -4.17
CA HIS A 62 -0.89 -0.17 -4.09
C HIS A 62 -1.43 1.25 -3.90
N LEU A 63 -0.81 2.03 -3.03
CA LEU A 63 -1.02 3.48 -2.99
C LEU A 63 -0.12 4.14 -4.04
N SER A 64 -0.70 4.45 -5.19
CA SER A 64 -0.01 5.06 -6.33
C SER A 64 -0.19 6.57 -6.35
N MET A 65 0.87 7.29 -6.72
CA MET A 65 0.91 8.75 -6.88
C MET A 65 1.92 9.12 -7.96
N GLU A 66 1.65 10.23 -8.67
CA GLU A 66 2.58 10.84 -9.61
C GLU A 66 3.37 11.94 -8.90
N ILE A 67 4.44 11.55 -8.20
CA ILE A 67 5.24 12.49 -7.39
C ILE A 67 6.31 13.16 -8.28
N PRO A 68 6.23 14.50 -8.49
CA PRO A 68 7.25 15.23 -9.24
C PRO A 68 8.59 15.23 -8.50
N GLU A 69 9.69 15.40 -9.23
CA GLU A 69 11.05 15.23 -8.69
C GLU A 69 11.31 16.11 -7.45
N GLU A 70 10.89 17.38 -7.51
CA GLU A 70 11.02 18.37 -6.45
C GLU A 70 10.21 18.05 -5.19
N ALA A 71 9.24 17.14 -5.28
CA ALA A 71 8.41 16.69 -4.17
C ALA A 71 8.81 15.30 -3.64
N ARG A 72 9.86 14.67 -4.19
CA ARG A 72 10.35 13.38 -3.69
C ARG A 72 11.16 13.58 -2.41
N GLY A 73 11.12 12.60 -1.52
CA GLY A 73 11.92 12.57 -0.28
C GLY A 73 11.45 13.53 0.83
N ARG A 74 10.39 14.31 0.61
CA ARG A 74 9.74 15.11 1.65
C ARG A 74 8.50 14.40 2.20
N GLU A 75 8.09 14.78 3.40
CA GLU A 75 6.78 14.37 3.93
C GLU A 75 5.67 15.07 3.13
N LEU A 76 4.63 14.32 2.75
CA LEU A 76 3.53 14.81 1.91
C LEU A 76 2.28 15.01 2.76
N THR A 77 1.57 16.12 2.55
CA THR A 77 0.27 16.40 3.20
C THR A 77 -0.87 15.73 2.45
N VAL A 78 -2.06 15.63 3.05
CA VAL A 78 -3.28 15.16 2.35
C VAL A 78 -3.55 15.94 1.06
N ALA A 79 -3.29 17.25 1.06
CA ALA A 79 -3.43 18.10 -0.12
C ALA A 79 -2.42 17.73 -1.21
N ASP A 80 -1.16 17.46 -0.83
CA ASP A 80 -0.14 16.95 -1.76
C ASP A 80 -0.57 15.59 -2.35
N LEU A 81 -1.04 14.65 -1.50
CA LEU A 81 -1.50 13.33 -1.96
C LEU A 81 -2.61 13.48 -3.01
N ARG A 82 -3.59 14.34 -2.76
CA ARG A 82 -4.66 14.62 -3.74
C ARG A 82 -4.14 15.28 -5.01
N GLN A 83 -3.26 16.27 -4.87
CA GLN A 83 -2.64 16.97 -5.99
C GLN A 83 -1.83 16.02 -6.87
N PHE A 84 -1.13 15.06 -6.27
CA PHE A 84 -0.32 14.05 -6.97
C PHE A 84 -1.12 12.81 -7.37
N GLY A 85 -2.45 12.86 -7.30
CA GLY A 85 -3.32 11.81 -7.81
C GLY A 85 -3.24 10.50 -7.02
N ALA A 86 -3.12 10.59 -5.68
CA ALA A 86 -3.17 9.45 -4.78
C ALA A 86 -4.41 8.60 -5.05
N ARG A 87 -4.17 7.32 -5.34
CA ARG A 87 -5.21 6.35 -5.66
C ARG A 87 -4.79 4.95 -5.24
N LEU A 88 -5.77 4.09 -5.01
CA LEU A 88 -5.54 2.67 -4.76
C LEU A 88 -5.68 1.88 -6.04
N GLU A 89 -4.64 1.15 -6.41
CA GLU A 89 -4.61 0.32 -7.61
C GLU A 89 -4.35 -1.14 -7.25
N ALA A 90 -5.15 -2.06 -7.78
CA ALA A 90 -4.92 -3.48 -7.56
C ALA A 90 -3.76 -3.97 -8.42
N TYR A 91 -2.81 -4.67 -7.80
CA TYR A 91 -1.70 -5.31 -8.51
C TYR A 91 -1.62 -6.79 -8.16
N GLN A 92 -1.29 -7.59 -9.18
CA GLN A 92 -0.84 -8.96 -9.00
C GLN A 92 0.66 -9.00 -9.28
N VAL A 93 1.44 -9.36 -8.27
CA VAL A 93 2.90 -9.41 -8.36
C VAL A 93 3.35 -10.86 -8.28
N ILE A 94 4.14 -11.29 -9.26
CA ILE A 94 4.69 -12.64 -9.36
C ILE A 94 6.20 -12.50 -9.59
N PRO A 95 7.07 -13.16 -8.81
CA PRO A 95 8.49 -13.17 -9.10
C PRO A 95 8.72 -13.73 -10.51
N ALA A 96 9.48 -13.00 -11.34
CA ALA A 96 9.93 -13.54 -12.60
C ALA A 96 10.92 -14.68 -12.34
N SER A 97 10.90 -15.70 -13.19
CA SER A 97 11.96 -16.70 -13.24
C SER A 97 13.31 -15.98 -13.48
N ALA A 98 14.36 -16.40 -12.79
CA ALA A 98 15.71 -16.04 -13.20
C ALA A 98 16.04 -16.85 -14.46
N ASP A 99 16.26 -16.18 -15.57
CA ASP A 99 16.79 -16.78 -16.80
C ASP A 99 18.25 -17.25 -16.63
#